data_AF-A0A9W8MHV4-F1
#
_entry.id   AF-A0A9W8MHV4-F1
#
_cell.length_a   1.000
_cell.length_b   1.000
_cell.length_c   1.000
_cell.angle_alpha   90.00
_cell.angle_beta   90.00
_cell.angle_gamma   90.00
#
_symmetry.space_group_name_H-M   'P 1'
#
loop_
_entity.id
_entity.type
_entity.pdbx_description
1 polymer ?
#
loop_
_entity_poly.entity_id
_entity_poly.type
_entity_poly.pdbx_seq_one_letter_code
_entity_poly.pdbx_strand_id
1 'polypeptide(L)'
;MLFKLSSVITTALVAASLVTASAVNLQQRRDVPAACTFVASPSGVPDPSAELFSEWNFILGRNLANFVPSGTTINNGNSVVTGPDATGLYTIQQTIAADALTTAEAIDVVTGWVGTTFNGPWSGVTWTFQSVTC
;
A
#
# COMPACT_ATOMS: atom_id res chain seq x y z
N MET A 1 57.53 37.11 0.02
CA MET A 1 56.33 37.08 -0.83
C MET A 1 55.14 36.79 0.05
N LEU A 2 54.16 37.69 0.05
CA LEU A 2 52.90 37.58 0.79
C LEU A 2 51.91 36.73 -0.01
N PHE A 3 51.31 35.71 0.62
CA PHE A 3 50.04 35.17 0.17
C PHE A 3 48.96 35.51 1.21
N LYS A 4 48.26 36.61 0.92
CA LYS A 4 46.85 36.91 1.23
C LYS A 4 45.96 35.79 0.62
N LEU A 5 44.74 35.46 1.02
CA LEU A 5 43.69 36.06 1.86
C LEU A 5 42.62 34.97 2.08
N SER A 6 41.90 35.07 3.21
CA SER A 6 40.48 34.71 3.36
C SER A 6 40.01 33.25 3.23
N SER A 7 39.55 32.70 4.34
CA SER A 7 38.20 32.11 4.40
C SER A 7 37.74 31.97 5.84
N VAL A 8 36.86 32.89 6.26
CA VAL A 8 36.00 32.72 7.42
C VAL A 8 34.82 31.88 6.93
N ILE A 9 34.64 30.68 7.47
CA ILE A 9 33.37 29.96 7.36
C ILE A 9 32.93 29.62 8.78
N THR A 10 32.09 30.48 9.31
CA THR A 10 31.27 30.29 10.50
C THR A 10 30.21 29.24 10.15
N THR A 11 30.42 27.97 10.50
CA THR A 11 29.33 26.99 10.46
C THR A 11 28.50 27.14 11.71
N ALA A 12 27.37 27.81 11.55
CA ALA A 12 26.31 27.94 12.52
C ALA A 12 25.73 26.57 12.92
N LEU A 13 25.31 26.49 14.18
CA LEU A 13 24.48 25.44 14.78
C LEU A 13 23.37 24.98 13.82
N VAL A 14 23.32 23.67 13.53
CA VAL A 14 22.05 23.03 13.19
C VAL A 14 21.64 22.24 14.42
N ALA A 15 20.61 22.76 15.10
CA ALA A 15 19.94 22.08 16.18
C ALA A 15 19.48 20.70 15.68
N ALA A 16 19.93 19.64 16.34
CA ALA A 16 19.31 18.33 16.20
C ALA A 16 17.85 18.48 16.63
N SER A 17 16.93 18.51 15.67
CA SER A 17 15.52 18.33 15.94
C SER A 17 15.36 16.94 16.54
N LEU A 18 15.29 16.87 17.87
CA LEU A 18 14.70 15.75 18.58
C LEU A 18 13.32 15.56 17.97
N VAL A 19 13.19 14.58 17.07
CA VAL A 19 11.89 14.04 16.70
C VAL A 19 11.35 13.48 18.00
N THR A 20 10.52 14.26 18.68
CA THR A 20 9.59 13.72 19.66
C THR A 20 8.84 12.65 18.89
N ALA A 21 9.19 11.39 19.13
CA ALA A 21 8.33 10.26 18.83
C ALA A 21 7.08 10.51 19.66
N SER A 22 6.14 11.27 19.11
CA SER A 22 4.84 11.49 19.70
C SER A 22 4.33 10.10 20.01
N ALA A 23 4.08 9.83 21.29
CA ALA A 23 3.45 8.59 21.73
C ALA A 23 2.22 8.41 20.84
N VAL A 24 2.33 7.46 19.92
CA VAL A 24 1.28 7.14 18.96
C VAL A 24 0.06 6.83 19.81
N ASN A 25 -0.94 7.71 19.75
CA ASN A 25 -2.14 7.56 20.53
C ASN A 25 -2.89 6.34 19.97
N LEU A 26 -2.65 5.17 20.57
CA LEU A 26 -3.24 3.88 20.15
C LEU A 26 -4.77 3.92 20.16
N GLN A 27 -5.37 4.86 20.89
CA GLN A 27 -6.81 5.08 20.93
C GLN A 27 -7.36 5.82 19.71
N GLN A 28 -6.50 6.54 18.97
CA GLN A 28 -6.87 7.26 17.75
C GLN A 28 -6.69 6.39 16.49
N ARG A 29 -6.08 5.20 16.60
CA ARG A 29 -5.87 4.23 15.50
C ARG A 29 -7.03 3.26 15.27
N ARG A 30 -8.26 3.69 15.55
CA ARG A 30 -9.47 2.96 15.14
C ARG A 30 -10.31 3.83 14.22
N ASP A 31 -9.68 4.44 13.23
CA ASP A 31 -10.45 4.92 12.10
C ASP A 31 -11.21 3.73 11.50
N VAL A 32 -12.43 3.99 11.01
CA VAL A 32 -13.21 2.98 10.30
C VAL A 32 -12.37 2.53 9.10
N PRO A 33 -12.06 1.23 8.98
CA PRO A 33 -11.32 0.71 7.83
C PRO A 33 -11.98 1.13 6.51
N ALA A 34 -11.19 1.60 5.53
CA ALA A 34 -11.74 2.08 4.26
C ALA A 34 -12.13 0.93 3.35
N ALA A 35 -13.35 0.96 2.81
CA ALA A 35 -13.78 0.06 1.75
C ALA A 35 -13.24 0.56 0.41
N CYS A 36 -12.32 -0.19 -0.19
CA CYS A 36 -11.70 0.14 -1.46
C CYS A 36 -12.20 -0.79 -2.56
N THR A 37 -12.34 -0.23 -3.77
CA THR A 37 -12.62 -0.94 -5.01
C THR A 37 -11.40 -0.85 -5.91
N PHE A 38 -10.90 -2.00 -6.33
CA PHE A 38 -9.77 -2.16 -7.23
C PHE A 38 -10.27 -2.71 -8.56
N VAL A 39 -9.80 -2.14 -9.66
CA VAL A 39 -10.01 -2.72 -11.00
C VAL A 39 -8.67 -3.24 -11.49
N ALA A 40 -8.64 -4.51 -11.91
CA ALA A 40 -7.41 -5.17 -12.32
C ALA A 40 -7.56 -5.90 -13.66
N SER A 41 -6.51 -5.84 -14.47
CA SER A 41 -6.37 -6.59 -15.71
C SER A 41 -5.41 -7.76 -15.50
N PRO A 42 -5.81 -9.01 -15.79
CA PRO A 42 -4.88 -10.12 -15.79
C PRO A 42 -4.03 -10.14 -17.07
N SER A 43 -2.79 -10.63 -16.97
CA SER A 43 -1.88 -10.80 -18.12
C SER A 43 -2.32 -11.89 -19.11
N GLY A 44 -3.37 -12.63 -18.79
CA GLY A 44 -3.91 -13.76 -19.56
C GLY A 44 -5.22 -14.24 -18.95
N VAL A 45 -5.64 -15.46 -19.30
CA VAL A 45 -6.85 -16.07 -18.69
C VAL A 45 -6.46 -16.69 -17.33
N PRO A 46 -7.05 -16.23 -16.21
CA PRO A 46 -6.83 -16.85 -14.90
C PRO A 46 -7.26 -18.33 -14.91
N ASP A 47 -6.53 -19.18 -14.17
CA ASP A 47 -6.94 -20.57 -13.95
C ASP A 47 -8.37 -20.62 -13.35
N PRO A 48 -9.33 -21.29 -14.00
CA PRO A 48 -10.72 -21.34 -13.53
C PRO A 48 -10.91 -22.12 -12.22
N SER A 49 -9.91 -22.91 -11.81
CA SER A 49 -9.90 -23.62 -10.52
C SER A 49 -9.33 -22.78 -9.38
N ALA A 50 -8.75 -21.61 -9.67
CA ALA A 50 -8.16 -20.74 -8.65
C ALA A 50 -9.23 -20.05 -7.80
N GLU A 51 -9.02 -20.05 -6.48
CA GLU A 51 -9.84 -19.28 -5.55
C GLU A 51 -9.41 -17.81 -5.56
N LEU A 52 -9.93 -17.03 -6.51
CA LEU A 52 -9.55 -15.63 -6.68
C LEU A 52 -9.80 -14.78 -5.42
N PHE A 53 -10.81 -15.12 -4.61
CA PHE A 53 -11.03 -14.49 -3.31
C PHE A 53 -9.79 -14.58 -2.39
N SER A 54 -9.29 -15.80 -2.21
CA SER A 54 -8.10 -16.09 -1.40
C SER A 54 -6.87 -15.40 -2.00
N GLU A 55 -6.79 -15.39 -3.34
CA GLU A 55 -5.79 -14.64 -4.12
C GLU A 55 -5.70 -13.18 -3.77
N TRP A 56 -6.82 -12.48 -3.88
CA TRP A 56 -6.84 -11.06 -3.64
C TRP A 56 -6.61 -10.71 -2.17
N ASN A 57 -7.05 -11.53 -1.21
CA ASN A 57 -6.70 -11.36 0.19
C ASN A 57 -5.18 -11.44 0.41
N PHE A 58 -4.51 -12.41 -0.22
CA PHE A 58 -3.06 -12.54 -0.12
C PHE A 58 -2.34 -11.39 -0.79
N ILE A 59 -2.69 -11.04 -2.04
CA ILE A 59 -2.05 -9.96 -2.79
C ILE A 59 -2.15 -8.65 -2.02
N LEU A 60 -3.36 -8.25 -1.61
CA LEU A 60 -3.60 -6.96 -0.96
C LEU A 60 -2.96 -6.93 0.44
N GLY A 61 -3.08 -8.02 1.22
CA GLY A 61 -2.46 -8.10 2.55
C GLY A 61 -0.93 -8.13 2.51
N ARG A 62 -0.34 -8.95 1.63
CA ARG A 62 1.12 -9.07 1.48
C ARG A 62 1.76 -7.77 1.01
N ASN A 63 1.14 -7.09 0.05
CA ASN A 63 1.71 -5.85 -0.46
C ASN A 63 1.54 -4.69 0.51
N LEU A 64 0.42 -4.62 1.25
CA LEU A 64 0.25 -3.65 2.34
C LEU A 64 1.29 -3.85 3.45
N ALA A 65 1.65 -5.10 3.74
CA ALA A 65 2.65 -5.43 4.75
C ALA A 65 4.04 -4.81 4.47
N ASN A 66 4.35 -4.45 3.23
CA ASN A 66 5.61 -3.77 2.88
C ASN A 66 5.67 -2.31 3.36
N PHE A 67 4.54 -1.73 3.75
CA PHE A 67 4.41 -0.33 4.18
C PHE A 67 4.25 -0.18 5.69
N VAL A 68 4.40 -1.28 6.44
CA VAL A 68 4.26 -1.28 7.90
C VAL A 68 5.45 -2.01 8.56
N PRO A 69 5.75 -1.72 9.83
CA PRO A 69 6.77 -2.46 10.57
C PRO A 69 6.47 -3.96 10.62
N SER A 70 7.53 -4.78 10.64
CA SER A 70 7.39 -6.23 10.84
C SER A 70 6.61 -6.55 12.11
N GLY A 71 5.70 -7.52 12.04
CA GLY A 71 4.83 -7.92 13.15
C GLY A 71 3.56 -7.06 13.31
N THR A 72 3.36 -6.05 12.46
CA THR A 72 2.09 -5.30 12.41
C THR A 72 0.95 -6.21 11.96
N THR A 73 -0.19 -6.15 12.66
CA THR A 73 -1.42 -6.83 12.24
C THR A 73 -2.00 -6.15 11.00
N ILE A 74 -2.28 -6.94 9.97
CA ILE A 74 -3.08 -6.52 8.82
C ILE A 74 -4.53 -6.95 9.08
N ASN A 75 -5.45 -5.99 9.12
CA ASN A 75 -6.86 -6.19 9.45
C ASN A 75 -7.75 -5.98 8.22
N ASN A 76 -7.27 -6.38 7.04
CA ASN A 76 -8.08 -6.29 5.83
C ASN A 76 -9.35 -7.15 5.97
N GLY A 77 -10.43 -6.67 5.37
CA GLY A 77 -11.65 -7.45 5.22
C GLY A 77 -11.46 -8.61 4.24
N ASN A 78 -12.50 -9.39 4.06
CA ASN A 78 -12.57 -10.37 2.99
C ASN A 78 -12.79 -9.67 1.65
N SER A 79 -12.03 -10.03 0.61
CA SER A 79 -12.26 -9.56 -0.75
C SER A 79 -13.61 -10.04 -1.30
N VAL A 80 -14.20 -9.28 -2.21
CA VAL A 80 -15.28 -9.73 -3.09
C VAL A 80 -14.79 -9.51 -4.50
N VAL A 81 -14.64 -10.59 -5.26
CA VAL A 81 -14.07 -10.57 -6.61
C VAL A 81 -15.19 -10.83 -7.61
N THR A 82 -15.35 -9.93 -8.57
CA THR A 82 -16.31 -10.06 -9.66
C THR A 82 -15.61 -9.88 -11.00
N GLY A 83 -16.15 -10.51 -12.04
CA GLY A 83 -15.61 -10.46 -13.38
C GLY A 83 -15.24 -11.85 -13.94
N PRO A 84 -14.60 -11.89 -15.12
CA PRO A 84 -14.24 -10.72 -15.92
C PRO A 84 -15.49 -10.02 -16.48
N ASP A 85 -15.41 -8.69 -16.66
CA ASP A 85 -16.42 -7.94 -17.41
C ASP A 85 -16.22 -8.09 -18.94
N ALA A 86 -17.00 -7.37 -19.74
CA ALA A 86 -16.92 -7.43 -21.20
C ALA A 86 -15.56 -6.96 -21.78
N THR A 87 -14.74 -6.27 -20.98
CA THR A 87 -13.40 -5.79 -21.34
C THR A 87 -12.28 -6.69 -20.80
N GLY A 88 -12.63 -7.75 -20.06
CA GLY A 88 -11.66 -8.66 -19.43
C GLY A 88 -11.15 -8.18 -18.07
N LEU A 89 -11.74 -7.14 -17.49
CA LEU A 89 -11.32 -6.58 -16.20
C LEU A 89 -12.06 -7.23 -15.03
N TYR A 90 -11.37 -7.33 -13.91
CA TYR A 90 -11.92 -7.82 -12.65
C TYR A 90 -12.07 -6.67 -11.67
N THR A 91 -13.18 -6.67 -10.93
CA THR A 91 -13.45 -5.73 -9.85
C THR A 91 -13.31 -6.44 -8.52
N ILE A 92 -12.50 -5.88 -7.63
CA ILE A 92 -12.21 -6.42 -6.32
C ILE A 92 -12.61 -5.38 -5.28
N GLN A 93 -13.48 -5.75 -4.36
CA GLN A 93 -13.88 -4.90 -3.26
C GLN A 93 -13.32 -5.47 -1.97
N GLN A 94 -12.55 -4.68 -1.23
CA GLN A 94 -11.99 -5.11 0.05
C GLN A 94 -11.82 -3.91 0.97
N THR A 95 -12.06 -4.14 2.25
CA THR A 95 -11.70 -3.18 3.28
C THR A 95 -10.19 -3.27 3.58
N ILE A 96 -9.50 -2.13 3.61
CA ILE A 96 -8.05 -2.06 3.84
C ILE A 96 -7.76 -1.45 5.22
N ALA A 97 -6.95 -2.15 6.03
CA ALA A 97 -6.51 -1.66 7.32
C ALA A 97 -5.25 -2.38 7.82
N ALA A 98 -4.40 -1.64 8.53
CA ALA A 98 -3.25 -2.17 9.27
C ALA A 98 -3.05 -1.36 10.55
N ASP A 99 -2.69 -2.01 11.66
CA ASP A 99 -2.57 -1.34 12.98
C ASP A 99 -1.56 -0.18 12.99
N ALA A 100 -0.58 -0.20 12.08
CA ALA A 100 0.45 0.84 11.99
C ALA A 100 0.11 1.99 11.04
N LEU A 101 -1.04 1.96 10.35
CA LEU A 101 -1.50 3.00 9.44
C LEU A 101 -2.78 3.65 9.94
N THR A 102 -2.94 4.94 9.69
CA THR A 102 -4.26 5.60 9.68
C THR A 102 -5.04 5.17 8.44
N THR A 103 -6.36 5.41 8.42
CA THR A 103 -7.16 5.09 7.23
C THR A 103 -6.68 5.89 6.00
N ALA A 104 -6.32 7.16 6.18
CA ALA A 104 -5.81 8.00 5.09
C ALA A 104 -4.49 7.46 4.52
N GLU A 105 -3.53 7.08 5.37
CA GLU A 105 -2.27 6.48 4.91
C GLU A 105 -2.49 5.15 4.18
N ALA A 106 -3.43 4.32 4.65
CA ALA A 106 -3.78 3.07 3.97
C ALA A 106 -4.38 3.33 2.58
N ILE A 107 -5.27 4.33 2.45
CA ILE A 107 -5.84 4.76 1.16
C ILE A 107 -4.72 5.26 0.23
N ASP A 108 -3.82 6.12 0.72
CA ASP A 108 -2.70 6.65 -0.07
C ASP A 108 -1.78 5.54 -0.59
N VAL A 109 -1.49 4.53 0.25
CA VAL A 109 -0.70 3.37 -0.15
C VAL A 109 -1.37 2.61 -1.30
N VAL A 110 -2.66 2.26 -1.15
CA VAL A 110 -3.33 1.40 -2.14
C VAL A 110 -3.69 2.13 -3.42
N THR A 111 -4.00 3.43 -3.35
CA THR A 111 -4.21 4.28 -4.53
C THR A 111 -2.92 4.48 -5.32
N GLY A 112 -1.77 4.46 -4.65
CA GLY A 112 -0.45 4.46 -5.27
C GLY A 112 -0.11 3.19 -6.06
N TRP A 113 -0.91 2.11 -5.98
CA TRP A 113 -0.68 0.87 -6.72
C TRP A 113 -1.18 0.90 -8.16
N VAL A 114 -1.88 1.95 -8.60
CA VAL A 114 -2.33 2.08 -9.99
C VAL A 114 -1.14 2.02 -10.95
N GLY A 115 -1.25 1.17 -11.98
CA GLY A 115 -0.20 0.87 -12.94
C GLY A 115 0.84 -0.16 -12.48
N THR A 116 0.78 -0.61 -11.22
CA THR A 116 1.68 -1.67 -10.73
C THR A 116 1.13 -3.06 -11.02
N THR A 117 2.04 -4.04 -11.01
CA THR A 117 1.73 -5.44 -11.32
C THR A 117 2.08 -6.35 -10.14
N PHE A 118 1.18 -7.27 -9.79
CA PHE A 118 1.44 -8.29 -8.78
C PHE A 118 1.16 -9.68 -9.32
N ASN A 119 2.01 -10.64 -8.96
CA ASN A 119 1.82 -12.03 -9.36
C ASN A 119 0.66 -12.65 -8.59
N GLY A 120 -0.24 -13.32 -9.31
CA GLY A 120 -1.28 -14.18 -8.78
C GLY A 120 -0.71 -15.55 -8.41
N PRO A 121 -0.53 -15.87 -7.12
CA PRO A 121 0.07 -17.15 -6.70
C PRO A 121 -0.78 -18.37 -7.03
N TRP A 122 -2.08 -18.21 -7.31
CA TRP A 122 -3.01 -19.31 -7.56
C TRP A 122 -3.55 -19.31 -8.99
N SER A 123 -3.86 -18.14 -9.56
CA SER A 123 -4.42 -18.02 -10.89
C SER A 123 -3.40 -18.15 -12.03
N GLY A 124 -2.10 -18.12 -11.71
CA GLY A 124 -1.03 -18.24 -12.70
C GLY A 124 -0.86 -17.02 -13.61
N VAL A 125 -1.56 -15.91 -13.33
CA VAL A 125 -1.46 -14.66 -14.08
C VAL A 125 -0.79 -13.57 -13.26
N THR A 126 -0.34 -12.51 -13.92
CA THR A 126 0.05 -11.27 -13.26
C THR A 126 -1.12 -10.28 -13.37
N TRP A 127 -1.48 -9.65 -12.26
CA TRP A 127 -2.54 -8.66 -12.17
C TRP A 127 -1.99 -7.25 -12.23
N THR A 128 -2.49 -6.44 -13.18
CA THR A 128 -2.14 -5.02 -13.33
C THR A 128 -3.28 -4.17 -12.82
N PHE A 129 -3.01 -3.30 -11.85
CA PHE A 129 -4.03 -2.42 -11.27
C PHE A 129 -4.33 -1.27 -12.23
N GLN A 130 -5.58 -1.17 -12.67
CA GLN A 130 -6.04 -0.14 -13.60
C GLN A 130 -6.56 1.09 -12.86
N SER A 131 -7.28 0.88 -11.76
CA SER A 131 -7.77 1.94 -10.89
C SER A 131 -7.99 1.43 -9.48
N VAL A 132 -7.94 2.35 -8.52
CA VAL A 132 -8.26 2.11 -7.11
C VAL A 132 -9.06 3.30 -6.61
N THR A 133 -10.21 3.01 -6.00
CA THR A 133 -11.07 4.02 -5.39
C THR A 133 -11.45 3.58 -3.98
N CYS A 134 -11.18 4.44 -3.01
CA CYS A 134 -11.67 4.39 -1.65
C CYS A 134 -12.34 5.77 -1.38
#